data_AF-A0A9D6UKR5-F1
#
_entry.id   AF-A0A9D6UKR5-F1
#
_cell.length_a   1.000
_cell.length_b   1.000
_cell.length_c   1.000
_cell.angle_alpha   90.00
_cell.angle_beta   90.00
_cell.angle_gamma   90.00
#
_symmetry.space_group_name_H-M   'P 1'
#
loop_
_entity.id
_entity.type
_entity.pdbx_description
1 polymer ?
#
loop_
_entity_poly.entity_id
_entity_poly.type
_entity_poly.pdbx_seq_one_letter_code
_entity_poly.pdbx_strand_id
1 'polypeptide(L)'
;MTVRLEIRPDVEANLAAQARARGVPLDAYLTSVIEDLARTEPARPASPQDLRATLDKLAELGRDLPPLPSDALTRESIYRDRG
;
A
#
# COMPACT_ATOMS: atom_id res chain seq x y z
N MET A 1 25.96 -13.82 0.37
CA MET A 1 25.84 -13.81 1.85
C MET A 1 24.63 -14.68 2.21
N THR A 2 24.74 -15.50 3.24
CA THR A 2 23.64 -16.40 3.67
C THR A 2 23.20 -15.99 5.07
N VAL A 3 21.88 -15.84 5.26
CA VAL A 3 21.25 -15.49 6.53
C VAL A 3 20.22 -16.58 6.86
N ARG A 4 20.18 -17.02 8.11
CA ARG A 4 19.14 -17.92 8.63
C ARG A 4 18.22 -17.11 9.55
N LEU A 5 16.93 -17.16 9.27
CA LEU A 5 15.89 -16.48 10.05
C LEU A 5 14.95 -17.53 10.62
N GLU A 6 14.73 -17.47 11.92
CA GLU A 6 13.69 -18.23 12.61
C GLU A 6 12.45 -17.32 12.69
N ILE A 7 11.37 -17.70 12.02
CA ILE A 7 10.11 -16.95 11.99
C ILE A 7 9.01 -17.75 12.67
N ARG A 8 8.06 -17.04 13.28
CA ARG A 8 6.93 -17.68 13.92
C ARG A 8 6.05 -18.38 12.88
N PRO A 9 5.43 -19.53 13.19
CA PRO A 9 4.63 -20.30 12.24
C PRO A 9 3.47 -19.51 11.62
N ASP A 10 2.81 -18.64 12.40
CA ASP A 10 1.71 -17.81 11.92
C ASP A 10 2.15 -16.73 10.91
N VAL A 11 3.38 -16.25 11.07
CA VAL A 11 4.00 -15.28 10.17
C VAL A 11 4.46 -15.99 8.88
N GLU A 12 5.08 -17.16 9.00
CA GLU A 12 5.47 -17.98 7.84
C GLU A 12 4.27 -18.33 6.95
N ALA A 13 3.14 -18.75 7.54
CA ALA A 13 1.92 -19.06 6.80
C ALA A 13 1.40 -17.85 6.02
N ASN A 14 1.44 -16.65 6.62
CA ASN A 14 1.07 -15.40 5.95
C ASN A 14 2.02 -15.06 4.79
N LEU A 15 3.33 -15.18 5.01
CA LEU A 15 4.33 -14.91 3.97
C LEU A 15 4.17 -15.89 2.80
N ALA A 16 3.91 -17.17 3.07
CA ALA A 16 3.64 -18.18 2.05
C ALA A 16 2.34 -17.89 1.27
N ALA A 17 1.31 -17.35 1.92
CA ALA A 17 0.08 -16.91 1.24
C ALA A 17 0.36 -15.72 0.31
N GLN A 18 1.15 -14.74 0.75
CA GLN A 18 1.53 -13.57 -0.04
C GLN A 18 2.39 -13.96 -1.25
N ALA A 19 3.36 -14.85 -1.08
CA ALA A 19 4.19 -15.38 -2.16
C ALA A 19 3.33 -16.09 -3.22
N ARG A 20 2.39 -16.95 -2.80
CA ARG A 20 1.43 -17.62 -3.70
C ARG A 20 0.54 -16.64 -4.45
N ALA A 21 0.02 -15.61 -3.78
CA ALA A 21 -0.79 -14.58 -4.44
C ALA A 21 -0.02 -13.81 -5.54
N ARG A 22 1.31 -13.72 -5.40
CA ARG A 22 2.22 -13.12 -6.39
C ARG A 22 2.77 -14.13 -7.40
N GLY A 23 2.45 -15.42 -7.27
CA GLY A 23 2.91 -16.48 -8.16
C GLY A 23 4.41 -16.78 -8.07
N VAL A 24 5.06 -16.44 -6.97
CA VAL A 24 6.50 -16.62 -6.75
C VAL A 24 6.76 -17.58 -5.58
N PRO A 25 7.91 -18.30 -5.58
CA PRO A 25 8.27 -19.13 -4.44
C PRO A 25 8.64 -18.27 -3.21
N LEU A 26 8.49 -18.84 -2.02
CA LEU A 26 8.61 -18.11 -0.75
C LEU A 26 10.01 -17.51 -0.55
N ASP A 27 11.07 -18.23 -0.93
CA ASP A 27 12.44 -17.76 -0.86
C ASP A 27 12.67 -16.51 -1.74
N ALA A 28 12.23 -16.55 -3.00
CA ALA A 28 12.33 -15.40 -3.90
C ALA A 28 11.52 -14.20 -3.38
N TYR A 29 10.34 -14.46 -2.80
CA TYR A 29 9.53 -13.43 -2.16
C TYR A 29 10.24 -12.79 -0.96
N LEU A 30 10.85 -13.59 -0.08
CA LEU A 30 11.57 -13.07 1.08
C LEU A 30 12.80 -12.28 0.67
N THR A 31 13.55 -12.76 -0.33
CA THR A 31 14.68 -12.01 -0.89
C THR A 31 14.23 -10.67 -1.44
N SER A 32 13.15 -10.61 -2.24
CA SER A 32 12.67 -9.34 -2.79
C SER A 32 12.26 -8.36 -1.69
N VAL A 33 11.58 -8.85 -0.65
CA VAL A 33 11.16 -8.01 0.48
C VAL A 33 12.37 -7.44 1.23
N ILE A 34 13.39 -8.24 1.49
CA ILE A 34 14.61 -7.79 2.19
C ILE A 34 15.36 -6.76 1.32
N GLU A 35 15.48 -7.00 0.02
CA GLU A 35 16.11 -6.06 -0.90
C GLU A 35 15.34 -4.74 -1.03
N ASP A 36 14.01 -4.80 -1.09
CA ASP A 36 13.15 -3.61 -1.12
C ASP A 36 13.31 -2.77 0.17
N LEU A 37 13.38 -3.45 1.32
CA LEU A 37 13.67 -2.78 2.60
C LEU A 37 15.05 -2.13 2.60
N ALA A 38 16.06 -2.76 2.00
CA ALA A 38 17.41 -2.21 1.90
C ALA A 38 17.49 -1.02 0.92
N ARG A 39 16.65 -0.98 -0.11
CA ARG A 39 16.53 0.15 -1.05
C ARG A 39 15.75 1.33 -0.47
N THR A 40 14.86 1.06 0.47
CA THR A 40 14.00 2.08 1.07
C THR A 40 14.79 2.81 2.15
N GLU A 41 15.09 4.09 1.94
CA GLU A 41 15.62 4.92 3.03
C GLU A 41 14.61 4.92 4.19
N PRO A 42 15.07 4.86 5.45
CA PRO A 42 14.18 4.93 6.59
C PRO A 42 13.30 6.16 6.45
N ALA A 43 11.99 5.94 6.36
CA ALA A 43 11.04 7.00 6.11
C ALA A 43 11.22 8.06 7.21
N ARG A 44 11.67 9.26 6.81
CA ARG A 44 11.71 10.38 7.72
C ARG A 44 10.26 10.69 8.14
N PRO A 45 10.01 10.99 9.43
CA PRO A 45 8.71 11.49 9.85
C PRO A 45 8.29 12.65 8.95
N ALA A 46 7.12 12.52 8.30
CA ALA A 46 6.61 13.58 7.44
C ALA A 46 6.39 14.84 8.28
N SER A 47 6.95 15.95 7.83
CA SER A 47 6.71 17.25 8.45
C SER A 47 5.32 17.78 8.04
N PRO A 48 4.76 18.75 8.78
CA PRO A 48 3.56 19.44 8.34
C PRO A 48 3.69 20.08 6.94
N GLN A 49 4.90 20.46 6.55
CA GLN A 49 5.19 21.01 5.22
C GLN A 49 5.12 19.94 4.13
N ASP A 50 5.58 18.72 4.42
CA ASP A 50 5.46 17.58 3.49
C ASP A 50 4.00 17.19 3.27
N LEU A 51 3.19 17.23 4.33
CA LEU A 51 1.75 17.04 4.23
C LEU A 51 1.11 18.12 3.35
N ARG A 52 1.44 19.39 3.57
CA ARG A 52 0.95 20.52 2.76
C ARG A 52 1.29 20.31 1.29
N ALA A 53 2.55 20.03 0.97
CA ALA A 53 3.00 19.79 -0.39
C ALA A 53 2.30 18.58 -1.05
N THR A 54 1.98 17.55 -0.26
CA THR A 54 1.22 16.38 -0.75
C THR A 54 -0.23 16.75 -1.07
N LEU A 55 -0.89 17.52 -0.19
CA LEU A 55 -2.25 17.99 -0.42
C LEU A 55 -2.33 18.93 -1.62
N ASP A 56 -1.35 19.82 -1.80
CA ASP A 56 -1.29 20.72 -2.95
C ASP A 56 -1.15 19.92 -4.26
N LYS A 57 -0.30 18.88 -4.30
CA LYS A 57 -0.19 17.98 -5.45
C LYS A 57 -1.49 17.21 -5.74
N LEU A 58 -2.19 16.74 -4.70
CA LEU A 58 -3.47 16.07 -4.85
C LEU A 58 -4.54 17.02 -5.41
N ALA A 59 -4.55 18.27 -4.96
CA ALA A 59 -5.45 19.30 -5.48
C ALA A 59 -5.16 19.60 -6.97
N GLU A 60 -3.89 19.64 -7.37
CA GLU A 60 -3.50 19.81 -8.78
C GLU A 60 -3.97 18.65 -9.66
N LEU A 61 -3.82 17.40 -9.19
CA LEU A 61 -4.37 16.22 -9.89
C LEU A 61 -5.90 16.28 -10.04
N GLY A 62 -6.58 16.97 -9.12
CA GLY A 62 -8.02 17.13 -9.13
C GLY A 62 -8.54 18.23 -10.06
N ARG A 63 -7.68 19.07 -10.64
CA ARG A 63 -8.12 20.23 -11.44
C ARG A 63 -8.89 19.85 -12.70
N ASP A 64 -8.53 18.73 -13.32
CA ASP A 64 -9.13 18.28 -14.57
C ASP A 64 -10.21 17.20 -14.35
N LEU A 65 -10.60 16.93 -13.09
CA LEU A 65 -11.68 15.99 -12.81
C LEU A 65 -13.04 16.58 -13.24
N PRO A 66 -13.91 15.77 -13.85
CA PRO A 66 -15.26 16.20 -14.18
C PRO A 66 -16.04 16.54 -12.90
N PRO A 67 -16.99 17.49 -12.95
CA PRO A 67 -17.84 17.79 -11.81
C PRO A 67 -18.61 16.53 -11.38
N LEU A 68 -18.65 16.30 -10.07
CA LEU A 68 -19.45 15.21 -9.51
C LEU A 68 -20.94 15.49 -9.77
N PRO A 69 -21.70 14.49 -10.25
CA PRO A 69 -23.13 14.65 -10.42
C PRO A 69 -23.83 14.76 -9.05
N SER A 70 -24.95 15.46 -9.01
CA SER A 70 -25.64 15.84 -7.77
C SER A 70 -26.18 14.64 -6.98
N ASP A 71 -26.40 13.50 -7.64
CA ASP A 71 -26.83 12.24 -7.03
C ASP A 71 -25.66 11.38 -6.47
N ALA A 72 -24.40 11.72 -6.81
CA ALA A 72 -23.22 10.93 -6.39
C ALA A 72 -22.99 10.92 -4.87
N LEU A 73 -23.42 11.98 -4.18
CA LEU A 73 -23.25 12.15 -2.72
C LEU A 73 -24.53 11.83 -1.93
N THR A 74 -25.49 11.14 -2.54
CA THR A 74 -26.69 10.65 -1.84
C THR A 74 -26.33 9.52 -0.87
N ARG A 75 -27.12 9.36 0.18
CA ARG A 75 -26.96 8.25 1.13
C ARG A 75 -27.03 6.90 0.39
N GLU A 76 -27.95 6.78 -0.55
CA GLU A 76 -28.19 5.60 -1.37
C GLU A 76 -27.01 5.29 -2.32
N SER A 77 -26.28 6.32 -2.77
CA SER A 77 -25.04 6.17 -3.56
C SER A 77 -23.86 5.71 -2.70
N ILE A 78 -23.66 6.33 -1.53
CA ILE A 78 -22.52 6.05 -0.64
C ILE A 78 -22.66 4.70 0.06
N TYR A 79 -23.88 4.36 0.49
CA TYR A 79 -24.17 3.14 1.24
C TYR A 79 -24.80 2.05 0.37
N ARG A 80 -24.68 2.13 -0.96
CA ARG A 80 -25.24 1.10 -1.84
C ARG A 80 -24.74 -0.28 -1.40
N ASP A 81 -25.71 -1.14 -1.16
CA ASP A 81 -25.63 -2.49 -0.63
C ASP A 81 -24.38 -3.24 -1.12
N ARG A 82 -23.38 -3.37 -0.25
CA ARG A 82 -22.49 -4.54 -0.25
C ARG A 82 -23.08 -5.51 0.76
N GLY A 83 -24.23 -6.08 0.40
CA GLY A 83 -24.76 -7.29 1.02
C GLY A 83 -23.82 -8.46 0.78
#